data_AF-A0A4T3F5B7-F1
#
_entry.id   AF-A0A4T3F5B7-F1
#
_cell.length_a   1.000
_cell.length_b   1.000
_cell.length_c   1.000
_cell.angle_alpha   90.00
_cell.angle_beta   90.00
_cell.angle_gamma   90.00
#
_symmetry.space_group_name_H-M   'P 1'
#
loop_
_entity.id
_entity.type
_entity.pdbx_description
1 polymer ?
#
loop_
_entity_poly.entity_id
_entity_poly.type
_entity_poly.pdbx_seq_one_letter_code
_entity_poly.pdbx_strand_id
1 'polypeptide(L)'
;MRIIGIGLLALLLIGTLVVLGQRGAFDDAWQRVTGEEAQEYQDQDRAAADSFDTSGRDVFAAPASVDGPIILSGLPSFANMTFHMPSEQRPVSGALELGFSSRVADGVEGALRVTVNGSRRAEYLLREGSATGELVIGLTAQDLASSVLDIGVSLQGRGVIAECSSDDSIAAVVEIEPATGLRLRLTGEPTSVGDRLALWGGRVPVEWSAGMADGERTSRIHQAAILFGKGYRPLFVESGLAGEELDNLAGQAGTNRLFAFPADAPVVLTSDPANRGVRRFGRRINWRYSYNDGELPEGMVTSALDLRLLASPARGGMDRDLTVTLNDRLLLSRRVPGDMERINQSIVIPAGLHGWDNTLDITLSADDGATQRCGEVAPSSAELLPETVLRLRPAAEGDLGPLLQLRRALSEAGQITLEVDELTAVDAEAAARLLARVGAADWVAAASGGEARVHILSGADVSATVSSGGDATGRQWLVYLEAGSNGTVIARRLDNPPLGQPPALALLVTLPSALAGPQLQTGQSAP
;
A
#
# COMPACT_ATOMS: atom_id res chain seq x y z
N MET A 1 17.72 -62.39 -12.15
CA MET A 1 16.36 -61.93 -12.50
C MET A 1 15.75 -60.95 -11.48
N ARG A 2 15.93 -61.12 -10.16
CA ARG A 2 15.36 -60.18 -9.15
C ARG A 2 15.90 -58.74 -9.22
N ILE A 3 17.17 -58.55 -9.56
CA ILE A 3 17.80 -57.21 -9.65
C ILE A 3 17.26 -56.39 -10.83
N ILE A 4 16.98 -57.05 -11.96
CA ILE A 4 16.41 -56.38 -13.15
C ILE A 4 14.97 -55.92 -12.87
N GLY A 5 14.19 -56.71 -12.13
CA GLY A 5 12.83 -56.34 -11.73
C GLY A 5 12.79 -55.12 -10.81
N ILE A 6 13.74 -55.02 -9.86
CA ILE A 6 13.83 -53.86 -8.96
C ILE A 6 14.26 -52.61 -9.73
N GLY A 7 15.20 -52.73 -10.67
CA GLY A 7 15.63 -51.62 -11.51
C GLY A 7 14.50 -51.04 -12.39
N LEU A 8 13.69 -51.91 -12.99
CA LEU A 8 12.53 -51.49 -13.80
C LEU A 8 11.45 -50.82 -12.94
N LEU A 9 11.19 -51.31 -11.74
CA LEU A 9 10.22 -50.72 -10.83
C LEU A 9 10.65 -49.33 -10.35
N ALA A 10 11.94 -49.15 -10.05
CA ALA A 10 12.50 -47.87 -9.65
C ALA A 10 12.39 -46.83 -10.78
N LEU A 11 12.70 -47.23 -12.02
CA LEU A 11 12.57 -46.35 -13.20
C LEU A 11 11.11 -45.94 -13.47
N LEU A 12 10.17 -46.86 -13.28
CA LEU A 12 8.74 -46.58 -13.44
C LEU A 12 8.24 -45.61 -12.36
N LEU A 13 8.65 -45.80 -11.10
CA LEU A 13 8.32 -44.88 -10.00
C LEU A 13 8.92 -43.48 -10.22
N ILE A 14 10.17 -43.38 -10.66
CA ILE A 14 10.81 -42.10 -10.98
C ILE A 14 10.10 -41.42 -12.15
N GLY A 15 9.77 -42.16 -13.22
CA GLY A 15 9.02 -41.61 -14.35
C GLY A 15 7.63 -41.11 -13.94
N THR A 16 6.95 -41.83 -13.05
CA THR A 16 5.64 -41.42 -12.53
C THR A 16 5.76 -40.17 -11.65
N LEU A 17 6.80 -40.08 -10.82
CA LEU A 17 7.10 -38.90 -10.01
C LEU A 17 7.42 -37.66 -10.86
N VAL A 18 8.17 -37.81 -11.96
CA VAL A 18 8.48 -36.70 -12.88
C VAL A 18 7.22 -36.21 -13.60
N VAL A 19 6.37 -37.13 -14.07
CA VAL A 19 5.10 -36.78 -14.74
C VAL A 19 4.11 -36.13 -13.76
N LEU A 20 4.07 -36.58 -12.51
CA LEU A 20 3.26 -35.97 -11.46
C LEU A 20 3.80 -34.59 -11.05
N GLY A 21 5.13 -34.42 -10.98
CA GLY A 21 5.77 -33.14 -10.69
C GLY A 21 5.55 -32.10 -11.79
N GLN A 22 5.59 -32.49 -13.07
CA GLN A 22 5.31 -31.57 -14.17
C GLN A 22 3.83 -31.14 -14.28
N ARG A 23 2.92 -31.85 -13.61
CA ARG A 23 1.48 -31.55 -13.62
C ARG A 23 0.99 -30.79 -12.38
N GLY A 24 1.88 -30.39 -11.47
CA GLY A 24 1.50 -29.68 -10.24
C GLY A 24 0.66 -30.50 -9.25
N ALA A 25 0.42 -31.80 -9.53
CA ALA A 25 -0.43 -32.65 -8.70
C ALA A 25 0.17 -32.94 -7.32
N PHE A 26 1.50 -32.78 -7.18
CA PHE A 26 2.19 -32.92 -5.90
C PHE A 26 1.98 -31.69 -5.01
N ASP A 27 1.91 -30.49 -5.60
CA ASP A 27 1.62 -29.25 -4.87
C ASP A 27 0.18 -29.26 -4.37
N ASP A 28 -0.78 -29.66 -5.23
CA ASP A 28 -2.19 -29.85 -4.85
C ASP A 28 -2.37 -30.90 -3.73
N ALA A 29 -1.63 -32.01 -3.79
CA ALA A 29 -1.72 -33.07 -2.79
C ALA A 29 -1.00 -32.69 -1.48
N TRP A 30 0.10 -31.94 -1.57
CA TRP A 30 0.83 -31.46 -0.41
C TRP A 30 0.06 -30.35 0.31
N GLN A 31 -0.55 -29.41 -0.42
CA GLN A 31 -1.44 -28.37 0.13
C GLN A 31 -2.65 -28.97 0.87
N ARG A 32 -3.27 -30.04 0.33
CA ARG A 32 -4.34 -30.76 1.03
C ARG A 32 -3.89 -31.48 2.30
N VAL A 33 -2.60 -31.79 2.44
CA VAL A 33 -2.04 -32.51 3.59
C VAL A 33 -1.47 -31.56 4.64
N THR A 34 -0.95 -30.38 4.25
CA THR A 34 -0.42 -29.38 5.18
C THR A 34 -1.50 -28.46 5.75
N GLY A 35 -2.69 -28.39 5.14
CA GLY A 35 -3.78 -27.53 5.63
C GLY A 35 -3.49 -26.02 5.47
N GLU A 36 -2.41 -25.66 4.78
CA GLU A 36 -2.21 -24.31 4.24
C GLU A 36 -3.04 -24.21 2.97
N GLU A 37 -4.35 -23.96 3.13
CA GLU A 37 -5.22 -23.65 2.02
C GLU A 37 -4.75 -22.37 1.32
N ALA A 38 -4.54 -22.46 0.01
CA ALA A 38 -4.39 -21.32 -0.91
C ALA A 38 -5.66 -20.43 -0.99
N GLN A 39 -6.52 -20.46 0.04
CA GLN A 39 -7.75 -19.69 0.17
C GLN A 39 -7.49 -18.18 0.20
N GLU A 40 -6.39 -17.75 0.83
CA GLU A 40 -6.15 -16.32 1.12
C GLU A 40 -6.05 -15.45 -0.15
N TYR A 41 -5.52 -15.99 -1.26
CA TYR A 41 -5.45 -15.28 -2.54
C TYR A 41 -6.77 -15.36 -3.33
N GLN A 42 -7.46 -16.51 -3.31
CA GLN A 42 -8.73 -16.68 -4.04
C GLN A 42 -9.86 -15.83 -3.47
N ASP A 43 -9.86 -15.61 -2.15
CA ASP A 43 -10.87 -14.80 -1.48
C ASP A 43 -10.71 -13.30 -1.79
N GLN A 44 -9.48 -12.82 -2.02
CA GLN A 44 -9.21 -11.44 -2.43
C GLN A 44 -9.70 -11.13 -3.85
N ASP A 45 -9.38 -12.01 -4.80
CA ASP A 45 -9.81 -11.86 -6.20
C ASP A 45 -11.33 -11.97 -6.34
N ARG A 46 -11.95 -12.87 -5.57
CA ARG A 46 -13.41 -13.02 -5.55
C ARG A 46 -14.12 -11.82 -4.93
N ALA A 47 -13.62 -11.31 -3.81
CA ALA A 47 -14.14 -10.09 -3.19
C ALA A 47 -14.00 -8.87 -4.12
N ALA A 48 -12.88 -8.79 -4.85
CA ALA A 48 -12.69 -7.76 -5.87
C ALA A 48 -13.72 -7.92 -7.01
N ALA A 49 -13.91 -9.13 -7.54
CA ALA A 49 -14.84 -9.41 -8.63
C ALA A 49 -16.29 -9.06 -8.28
N ASP A 50 -16.76 -9.43 -7.08
CA ASP A 50 -18.12 -9.12 -6.61
C ASP A 50 -18.35 -7.60 -6.49
N SER A 51 -17.29 -6.82 -6.21
CA SER A 51 -17.39 -5.36 -6.16
C SER A 51 -17.50 -4.70 -7.53
N PHE A 52 -17.09 -5.38 -8.61
CA PHE A 52 -17.14 -4.81 -9.95
C PHE A 52 -18.49 -4.99 -10.64
N ASP A 53 -19.34 -5.90 -10.15
CA ASP A 53 -20.72 -6.00 -10.62
C ASP A 53 -21.57 -4.86 -10.07
N THR A 54 -21.64 -3.78 -10.84
CA THR A 54 -22.50 -2.63 -10.56
C THR A 54 -23.80 -2.68 -11.35
N SER A 55 -24.20 -3.86 -11.85
CA SER A 55 -25.43 -3.98 -12.63
C SER A 55 -26.67 -3.94 -11.72
N GLY A 56 -27.71 -3.24 -12.18
CA GLY A 56 -28.96 -3.13 -11.42
C GLY A 56 -28.87 -2.24 -10.17
N ARG A 57 -29.70 -2.54 -9.16
CA ARG A 57 -29.92 -1.66 -7.99
C ARG A 57 -29.37 -2.21 -6.68
N ASP A 58 -29.15 -3.51 -6.60
CA ASP A 58 -28.62 -4.18 -5.41
C ASP A 58 -27.14 -4.42 -5.71
N VAL A 59 -26.27 -3.62 -5.10
CA VAL A 59 -24.84 -3.54 -5.43
C VAL A 59 -23.98 -3.81 -4.21
N PHE A 60 -22.76 -4.28 -4.43
CA PHE A 60 -21.72 -4.38 -3.42
C PHE A 60 -20.77 -3.20 -3.54
N ALA A 61 -20.46 -2.53 -2.43
CA ALA A 61 -19.46 -1.48 -2.38
C ALA A 61 -18.25 -1.95 -1.57
N ALA A 62 -17.07 -1.90 -2.19
CA ALA A 62 -15.80 -2.24 -1.55
C ALA A 62 -15.27 -1.10 -0.69
N PRO A 63 -14.51 -1.40 0.38
CA PRO A 63 -13.84 -0.38 1.17
C PRO A 63 -12.77 0.33 0.34
N ALA A 64 -12.64 1.63 0.54
CA ALA A 64 -11.52 2.39 0.05
C ALA A 64 -10.23 1.95 0.76
N SER A 65 -9.16 1.76 -0.01
CA SER A 65 -7.78 1.65 0.52
C SER A 65 -7.44 0.39 1.33
N VAL A 66 -8.00 -0.77 1.00
CA VAL A 66 -7.57 -2.04 1.61
C VAL A 66 -6.80 -2.86 0.56
N ASP A 67 -5.46 -2.79 0.58
CA ASP A 67 -4.57 -3.55 -0.32
C ASP A 67 -4.26 -4.98 0.18
N GLY A 68 -4.82 -5.34 1.33
CA GLY A 68 -4.58 -6.61 1.98
C GLY A 68 -5.42 -6.73 3.26
N PRO A 69 -5.40 -7.88 3.93
CA PRO A 69 -6.22 -8.11 5.10
C PRO A 69 -5.94 -7.08 6.20
N ILE A 70 -6.99 -6.58 6.85
CA ILE A 70 -6.82 -5.70 8.00
C ILE A 70 -6.56 -6.58 9.23
N ILE A 71 -5.33 -6.59 9.72
CA ILE A 71 -4.93 -7.38 10.88
C ILE A 71 -4.85 -6.49 12.12
N LEU A 72 -5.72 -6.75 13.08
CA LEU A 72 -5.66 -6.20 14.43
C LEU A 72 -4.89 -7.17 15.32
N SER A 73 -3.69 -6.78 15.75
CA SER A 73 -2.85 -7.57 16.65
C SER A 73 -2.72 -6.89 18.01
N GLY A 74 -2.88 -7.67 19.08
CA GLY A 74 -2.76 -7.23 20.46
C GLY A 74 -4.02 -6.57 21.02
N LEU A 75 -3.96 -6.23 22.31
CA LEU A 75 -5.05 -5.59 23.05
C LEU A 75 -4.52 -4.35 23.81
N PRO A 76 -5.11 -3.15 23.60
CA PRO A 76 -6.09 -2.83 22.57
C PRO A 76 -5.45 -2.69 21.18
N SER A 77 -6.24 -2.87 20.14
CA SER A 77 -5.84 -2.60 18.75
C SER A 77 -6.97 -1.93 17.99
N PHE A 78 -6.64 -1.13 16.98
CA PHE A 78 -7.60 -0.30 16.25
C PHE A 78 -7.24 -0.28 14.77
N ALA A 79 -8.26 -0.36 13.92
CA ALA A 79 -8.14 -0.09 12.50
C ALA A 79 -9.42 0.59 11.99
N ASN A 80 -9.33 1.20 10.82
CA ASN A 80 -10.43 1.85 10.16
C ASN A 80 -10.51 1.40 8.70
N MET A 81 -11.72 1.44 8.16
CA MET A 81 -11.99 1.32 6.74
C MET A 81 -13.03 2.39 6.38
N THR A 82 -12.90 2.93 5.18
CA THR A 82 -13.77 4.02 4.72
C THR A 82 -14.49 3.57 3.46
N PHE A 83 -15.77 3.88 3.34
CA PHE A 83 -16.55 3.63 2.13
C PHE A 83 -17.03 4.94 1.52
N HIS A 84 -16.90 5.06 0.20
CA HIS A 84 -17.53 6.15 -0.53
C HIS A 84 -18.97 5.76 -0.88
N MET A 85 -19.89 6.70 -0.68
CA MET A 85 -21.30 6.47 -0.98
C MET A 85 -21.65 7.08 -2.35
N PRO A 86 -22.40 6.35 -3.19
CA PRO A 86 -22.95 6.90 -4.43
C PRO A 86 -23.72 8.20 -4.18
N SER A 87 -23.51 9.18 -5.05
CA SER A 87 -24.02 10.54 -4.87
C SER A 87 -25.24 10.83 -5.76
N GLU A 88 -25.26 10.24 -6.96
CA GLU A 88 -26.37 10.40 -7.91
C GLU A 88 -27.46 9.35 -7.66
N GLN A 89 -27.07 8.07 -7.60
CA GLN A 89 -27.95 6.96 -7.24
C GLN A 89 -27.89 6.70 -5.75
N ARG A 90 -28.63 7.50 -4.97
CA ARG A 90 -28.57 7.45 -3.51
C ARG A 90 -28.94 6.07 -2.95
N PRO A 91 -28.21 5.58 -1.93
CA PRO A 91 -28.60 4.39 -1.20
C PRO A 91 -29.93 4.59 -0.44
N VAL A 92 -30.86 3.65 -0.62
CA VAL A 92 -32.18 3.61 0.05
C VAL A 92 -32.14 2.73 1.29
N SER A 93 -31.37 1.64 1.23
CA SER A 93 -31.10 0.74 2.35
C SER A 93 -29.73 0.11 2.18
N GLY A 94 -29.15 -0.39 3.26
CA GLY A 94 -27.94 -1.17 3.17
C GLY A 94 -27.49 -1.75 4.51
N ALA A 95 -26.49 -2.63 4.42
CA ALA A 95 -25.83 -3.22 5.57
C ALA A 95 -24.33 -3.33 5.30
N LEU A 96 -23.53 -3.20 6.37
CA LEU A 96 -22.14 -3.62 6.38
C LEU A 96 -22.09 -5.14 6.64
N GLU A 97 -21.48 -5.88 5.73
CA GLU A 97 -21.11 -7.28 5.90
C GLU A 97 -19.63 -7.34 6.24
N LEU A 98 -19.30 -7.77 7.45
CA LEU A 98 -17.94 -7.86 7.97
C LEU A 98 -17.61 -9.30 8.32
N GLY A 99 -16.77 -9.93 7.50
CA GLY A 99 -16.16 -11.23 7.76
C GLY A 99 -14.87 -11.06 8.54
N PHE A 100 -14.59 -11.95 9.49
CA PHE A 100 -13.34 -11.93 10.24
C PHE A 100 -12.93 -13.31 10.73
N SER A 101 -11.61 -13.51 10.85
CA SER A 101 -11.00 -14.61 11.57
C SER A 101 -10.31 -14.10 12.83
N SER A 102 -10.22 -14.94 13.86
CA SER A 102 -9.65 -14.58 15.15
C SER A 102 -8.81 -15.71 15.72
N ARG A 103 -7.71 -15.35 16.38
CA ARG A 103 -6.87 -16.24 17.19
C ARG A 103 -6.64 -15.57 18.53
N VAL A 104 -7.12 -16.19 19.60
CA VAL A 104 -7.08 -15.64 20.95
C VAL A 104 -6.37 -16.61 21.87
N ALA A 105 -5.41 -16.12 22.64
CA ALA A 105 -4.68 -16.94 23.60
C ALA A 105 -5.58 -17.36 24.78
N ASP A 106 -5.22 -18.46 25.44
CA ASP A 106 -5.94 -18.96 26.60
C ASP A 106 -5.96 -17.92 27.74
N GLY A 107 -7.10 -17.77 28.42
CA GLY A 107 -7.29 -16.82 29.50
C GLY A 107 -7.41 -15.35 29.06
N VAL A 108 -7.61 -15.09 27.77
CA VAL A 108 -7.82 -13.74 27.23
C VAL A 108 -9.31 -13.49 27.04
N GLU A 109 -9.83 -12.48 27.74
CA GLU A 109 -11.17 -11.95 27.55
C GLU A 109 -11.11 -10.76 26.59
N GLY A 110 -11.49 -10.98 25.33
CA GLY A 110 -11.47 -9.97 24.28
C GLY A 110 -12.81 -9.78 23.58
N ALA A 111 -13.00 -8.62 22.97
CA ALA A 111 -14.14 -8.31 22.12
C ALA A 111 -13.70 -7.50 20.89
N LEU A 112 -14.21 -7.88 19.73
CA LEU A 112 -14.14 -7.09 18.51
C LEU A 112 -15.31 -6.11 18.51
N ARG A 113 -15.02 -4.82 18.57
CA ARG A 113 -16.03 -3.75 18.53
C ARG A 113 -16.01 -3.06 17.18
N VAL A 114 -17.20 -2.86 16.63
CA VAL A 114 -17.43 -2.13 15.37
C VAL A 114 -18.19 -0.84 15.64
N THR A 115 -17.68 0.24 15.07
CA THR A 115 -18.26 1.58 15.07
C THR A 115 -18.54 2.01 13.64
N VAL A 116 -19.63 2.75 13.45
CA VAL A 116 -20.02 3.34 12.16
C VAL A 116 -20.22 4.82 12.39
N ASN A 117 -19.46 5.66 11.68
CA ASN A 117 -19.39 7.10 11.89
C ASN A 117 -19.17 7.49 13.36
N GLY A 118 -18.26 6.76 14.03
CA GLY A 118 -17.92 6.98 15.45
C GLY A 118 -18.95 6.46 16.46
N SER A 119 -20.14 6.01 16.03
CA SER A 119 -21.12 5.38 16.92
C SER A 119 -20.92 3.86 17.00
N ARG A 120 -20.87 3.32 18.21
CA ARG A 120 -20.78 1.87 18.44
C ARG A 120 -22.04 1.17 17.91
N ARG A 121 -21.88 0.22 16.98
CA ARG A 121 -22.98 -0.53 16.35
C ARG A 121 -22.98 -2.01 16.71
N ALA A 122 -21.81 -2.62 16.85
CA ALA A 122 -21.70 -4.03 17.21
C ALA A 122 -20.53 -4.27 18.17
N GLU A 123 -20.63 -5.35 18.94
CA GLU A 123 -19.53 -5.91 19.72
C GLU A 123 -19.67 -7.43 19.70
N TYR A 124 -18.61 -8.11 19.30
CA TYR A 124 -18.53 -9.56 19.23
C TYR A 124 -17.53 -10.04 20.28
N LEU A 125 -17.98 -10.90 21.19
CA LEU A 125 -17.11 -11.50 22.20
C LEU A 125 -16.21 -12.54 21.54
N LEU A 126 -14.90 -12.33 21.64
CA LEU A 126 -13.91 -13.23 21.10
C LEU A 126 -13.81 -14.46 22.01
N ARG A 127 -13.66 -15.63 21.40
CA ARG A 127 -13.50 -16.91 22.10
C ARG A 127 -12.03 -17.30 22.06
N GLU A 128 -11.57 -17.95 23.12
CA GLU A 128 -10.25 -18.57 23.18
C GLU A 128 -10.07 -19.57 22.01
N GLY A 129 -8.85 -19.66 21.49
CA GLY A 129 -8.52 -20.46 20.32
C GLY A 129 -8.75 -19.73 19.00
N SER A 130 -8.96 -20.49 17.93
CA SER A 130 -9.22 -19.95 16.58
C SER A 130 -10.71 -19.99 16.26
N ALA A 131 -11.24 -18.91 15.69
CA ALA A 131 -12.64 -18.84 15.27
C ALA A 131 -12.80 -17.89 14.07
N THR A 132 -13.71 -18.24 13.15
CA THR A 132 -14.22 -17.33 12.12
C THR A 132 -15.60 -16.81 12.52
N GLY A 133 -15.97 -15.65 12.02
CA GLY A 133 -17.25 -15.02 12.31
C GLY A 133 -17.66 -14.01 11.24
N GLU A 134 -18.95 -13.71 11.22
CA GLU A 134 -19.54 -12.73 10.31
C GLU A 134 -20.46 -11.81 11.11
N LEU A 135 -20.40 -10.51 10.84
CA LEU A 135 -21.28 -9.50 11.41
C LEU A 135 -22.00 -8.77 10.29
N VAL A 136 -23.34 -8.78 10.35
CA VAL A 136 -24.19 -7.97 9.48
C VAL A 136 -24.75 -6.80 10.28
N ILE A 137 -24.34 -5.59 9.93
CA ILE A 137 -24.71 -4.37 10.64
C ILE A 137 -25.55 -3.49 9.72
N GLY A 138 -26.85 -3.38 10.01
CA GLY A 138 -27.76 -2.52 9.25
C GLY A 138 -27.37 -1.05 9.35
N LEU A 139 -27.34 -0.36 8.21
CA LEU A 139 -27.05 1.07 8.14
C LEU A 139 -28.30 1.90 8.47
N THR A 140 -28.12 2.98 9.23
CA THR A 140 -29.21 3.92 9.55
C THR A 140 -29.39 4.97 8.46
N ALA A 141 -30.51 5.69 8.47
CA ALA A 141 -30.76 6.78 7.54
C ALA A 141 -29.67 7.87 7.57
N GLN A 142 -29.08 8.13 8.75
CA GLN A 142 -27.97 9.07 8.88
C GLN A 142 -26.69 8.56 8.21
N ASP A 143 -26.42 7.25 8.31
CA ASP A 143 -25.28 6.62 7.66
C ASP A 143 -25.44 6.68 6.13
N LEU A 144 -26.62 6.31 5.62
CA LEU A 144 -26.94 6.30 4.19
C LEU A 144 -26.99 7.71 3.55
N ALA A 145 -27.27 8.74 4.35
CA ALA A 145 -27.26 10.13 3.88
C ALA A 145 -25.85 10.72 3.77
N SER A 146 -24.85 10.08 4.38
CA SER A 146 -23.46 10.55 4.37
C SER A 146 -22.81 10.27 3.01
N SER A 147 -21.88 11.14 2.57
CA SER A 147 -21.09 10.91 1.34
C SER A 147 -19.94 9.92 1.57
N VAL A 148 -19.54 9.76 2.82
CA VAL A 148 -18.46 8.89 3.27
C VAL A 148 -18.94 8.19 4.53
N LEU A 149 -18.65 6.89 4.62
CA LEU A 149 -18.97 6.07 5.78
C LEU A 149 -17.65 5.59 6.41
N ASP A 150 -17.39 6.01 7.63
CA ASP A 150 -16.18 5.60 8.37
C ASP A 150 -16.53 4.44 9.32
N ILE A 151 -15.91 3.29 9.08
CA ILE A 151 -16.05 2.10 9.91
C ILE A 151 -14.80 1.95 10.75
N GLY A 152 -14.94 2.09 12.07
CA GLY A 152 -13.86 1.82 13.01
C GLY A 152 -14.02 0.42 13.60
N VAL A 153 -12.99 -0.41 13.49
CA VAL A 153 -12.89 -1.71 14.16
C VAL A 153 -11.86 -1.63 15.26
N SER A 154 -12.15 -2.23 16.41
CA SER A 154 -11.20 -2.25 17.53
C SER A 154 -11.26 -3.54 18.32
N LEU A 155 -10.09 -4.04 18.71
CA LEU A 155 -9.96 -5.09 19.70
C LEU A 155 -9.81 -4.48 21.07
N GLN A 156 -10.68 -4.89 21.98
CA GLN A 156 -10.66 -4.49 23.38
C GLN A 156 -10.67 -5.73 24.25
N GLY A 157 -9.95 -5.70 25.36
CA GLY A 157 -9.94 -6.86 26.24
C GLY A 157 -8.87 -6.78 27.29
N ARG A 158 -8.76 -7.87 28.04
CA ARG A 158 -7.74 -8.12 29.04
C ARG A 158 -7.27 -9.55 28.86
N GLY A 159 -5.97 -9.76 29.00
CA GLY A 159 -5.38 -11.08 28.94
C GLY A 159 -4.25 -11.17 29.94
N VAL A 160 -4.03 -12.37 30.47
CA VAL A 160 -2.83 -12.67 31.24
C VAL A 160 -1.68 -12.83 30.23
N ILE A 161 -1.22 -11.70 29.66
CA ILE A 161 0.07 -11.67 28.96
C ILE A 161 1.07 -12.15 30.00
N ALA A 162 1.74 -13.27 29.77
CA ALA A 162 2.76 -13.76 30.69
C ALA A 162 3.74 -12.61 30.92
N GLU A 163 3.68 -11.99 32.10
CA GLU A 163 4.14 -10.60 32.32
C GLU A 163 5.66 -10.45 32.19
N CYS A 164 6.36 -11.52 31.83
CA CYS A 164 7.81 -11.65 31.75
C CYS A 164 8.33 -12.40 30.49
N SER A 165 7.57 -12.55 29.39
CA SER A 165 8.22 -13.00 28.14
C SER A 165 8.88 -11.81 27.45
N SER A 166 10.17 -11.95 27.15
CA SER A 166 10.94 -10.98 26.37
C SER A 166 10.50 -10.92 24.90
N ASP A 167 9.60 -11.81 24.48
CA ASP A 167 9.15 -11.98 23.10
C ASP A 167 7.62 -12.18 23.04
N ASP A 168 6.94 -11.35 22.24
CA ASP A 168 5.85 -11.72 21.33
C ASP A 168 4.60 -12.48 21.81
N SER A 169 4.16 -12.38 23.07
CA SER A 169 2.82 -12.92 23.40
C SER A 169 1.71 -11.97 22.92
N ILE A 170 1.34 -12.07 21.64
CA ILE A 170 0.15 -11.42 21.09
C ILE A 170 -1.09 -12.08 21.73
N ALA A 171 -1.80 -11.34 22.59
CA ALA A 171 -2.95 -11.86 23.34
C ALA A 171 -4.14 -12.23 22.42
N ALA A 172 -4.34 -11.47 21.35
CA ALA A 172 -5.35 -11.75 20.34
C ALA A 172 -4.92 -11.17 18.99
N VAL A 173 -5.22 -11.91 17.93
CA VAL A 173 -5.15 -11.44 16.54
C VAL A 173 -6.54 -11.58 15.95
N VAL A 174 -7.01 -10.54 15.28
CA VAL A 174 -8.21 -10.60 14.44
C VAL A 174 -7.86 -10.08 13.07
N GLU A 175 -8.22 -10.84 12.06
CA GLU A 175 -8.07 -10.48 10.66
C GLU A 175 -9.44 -10.21 10.08
N ILE A 176 -9.63 -9.04 9.47
CA ILE A 176 -10.85 -8.71 8.73
C ILE A 176 -10.69 -9.24 7.32
N GLU A 177 -11.66 -10.04 6.88
CA GLU A 177 -11.62 -10.72 5.59
C GLU A 177 -11.78 -9.72 4.43
N PRO A 178 -11.09 -9.95 3.30
CA PRO A 178 -11.18 -9.11 2.10
C PRO A 178 -12.59 -8.95 1.53
N ALA A 179 -13.47 -9.94 1.76
CA ALA A 179 -14.87 -9.92 1.35
C ALA A 179 -15.75 -8.95 2.17
N THR A 180 -15.19 -8.25 3.16
CA THR A 180 -15.88 -7.22 3.93
C THR A 180 -16.28 -6.04 3.03
N GLY A 181 -17.56 -5.66 3.05
CA GLY A 181 -18.05 -4.52 2.29
C GLY A 181 -19.49 -4.13 2.59
N LEU A 182 -20.06 -3.23 1.79
CA LEU A 182 -21.45 -2.79 1.95
C LEU A 182 -22.35 -3.44 0.90
N ARG A 183 -23.44 -4.06 1.34
CA ARG A 183 -24.57 -4.33 0.44
C ARG A 183 -25.52 -3.16 0.45
N LEU A 184 -25.69 -2.52 -0.70
CA LEU A 184 -26.52 -1.34 -0.86
C LEU A 184 -27.65 -1.61 -1.84
N ARG A 185 -28.83 -1.06 -1.56
CA ARG A 185 -29.92 -0.93 -2.52
C ARG A 185 -30.04 0.52 -2.93
N LEU A 186 -29.78 0.81 -4.19
CA LEU A 186 -29.78 2.17 -4.75
C LEU A 186 -31.16 2.56 -5.30
N THR A 187 -31.38 3.87 -5.50
CA THR A 187 -32.56 4.40 -6.18
C THR A 187 -32.68 3.96 -7.64
N GLY A 188 -31.55 3.71 -8.29
CA GLY A 188 -31.42 3.34 -9.69
C GLY A 188 -30.06 2.70 -9.97
N GLU A 189 -29.82 2.36 -11.23
CA GLU A 189 -28.56 1.74 -11.66
C GLU A 189 -27.43 2.78 -11.73
N PRO A 190 -26.24 2.50 -11.16
CA PRO A 190 -25.13 3.44 -11.10
C PRO A 190 -24.44 3.58 -12.46
N THR A 191 -24.98 4.45 -13.32
CA THR A 191 -24.43 4.68 -14.67
C THR A 191 -23.31 5.73 -14.67
N SER A 192 -23.21 6.57 -13.63
CA SER A 192 -22.22 7.64 -13.60
C SER A 192 -20.84 7.14 -13.18
N VAL A 193 -19.79 7.80 -13.69
CA VAL A 193 -18.40 7.49 -13.34
C VAL A 193 -18.16 7.64 -11.84
N GLY A 194 -18.70 8.70 -11.22
CA GLY A 194 -18.52 8.96 -9.80
C GLY A 194 -19.15 7.88 -8.90
N ASP A 195 -20.35 7.43 -9.24
CA ASP A 195 -21.02 6.38 -8.46
C ASP A 195 -20.31 5.03 -8.61
N ARG A 196 -19.85 4.67 -9.82
CA ARG A 196 -19.08 3.43 -10.04
C ARG A 196 -17.75 3.45 -9.29
N LEU A 197 -17.01 4.56 -9.35
CA LEU A 197 -15.77 4.72 -8.58
C LEU A 197 -15.99 4.62 -7.07
N ALA A 198 -17.12 5.16 -6.56
CA ALA A 198 -17.48 5.05 -5.16
C ALA A 198 -17.74 3.59 -4.76
N LEU A 199 -18.50 2.84 -5.57
CA LEU A 199 -18.79 1.42 -5.34
C LEU A 199 -17.53 0.54 -5.41
N TRP A 200 -16.63 0.81 -6.34
CA TRP A 200 -15.38 0.06 -6.46
C TRP A 200 -14.34 0.36 -5.38
N GLY A 201 -14.63 1.25 -4.42
CA GLY A 201 -13.67 1.62 -3.37
C GLY A 201 -12.40 2.27 -3.95
N GLY A 202 -12.50 2.95 -5.10
CA GLY A 202 -11.37 3.51 -5.83
C GLY A 202 -10.53 2.49 -6.61
N ARG A 203 -10.92 1.21 -6.63
CA ARG A 203 -10.40 0.22 -7.58
C ARG A 203 -11.03 0.44 -8.95
N VAL A 204 -10.33 0.11 -10.03
CA VAL A 204 -10.84 0.29 -11.39
C VAL A 204 -10.60 -1.00 -12.18
N PRO A 205 -11.64 -1.77 -12.55
CA PRO A 205 -11.44 -2.94 -13.38
C PRO A 205 -11.02 -2.48 -14.78
N VAL A 206 -9.87 -2.95 -15.26
CA VAL A 206 -9.33 -2.68 -16.60
C VAL A 206 -9.33 -3.98 -17.38
N GLU A 207 -9.96 -3.99 -18.56
CA GLU A 207 -9.99 -5.19 -19.40
C GLU A 207 -8.58 -5.56 -19.86
N TRP A 208 -8.21 -6.84 -19.66
CA TRP A 208 -6.95 -7.42 -20.11
C TRP A 208 -7.16 -8.86 -20.58
N SER A 209 -6.93 -9.11 -21.86
CA SER A 209 -7.09 -10.44 -22.47
C SER A 209 -5.87 -10.81 -23.30
N ALA A 210 -5.57 -12.12 -23.35
CA ALA A 210 -4.51 -12.65 -24.18
C ALA A 210 -4.88 -12.46 -25.67
N GLY A 211 -3.98 -11.86 -26.46
CA GLY A 211 -4.20 -11.59 -27.89
C GLY A 211 -4.68 -10.18 -28.23
N MET A 212 -4.72 -9.27 -27.24
CA MET A 212 -4.93 -7.84 -27.46
C MET A 212 -3.88 -7.25 -28.40
N ALA A 213 -4.27 -6.32 -29.28
CA ALA A 213 -3.35 -5.67 -30.20
C ALA A 213 -2.38 -4.73 -29.45
N ASP A 214 -1.16 -4.54 -29.96
CA ASP A 214 -0.12 -3.71 -29.32
C ASP A 214 -0.62 -2.32 -28.92
N GLY A 215 -1.32 -1.64 -29.82
CA GLY A 215 -1.87 -0.30 -29.55
C GLY A 215 -2.91 -0.28 -28.44
N GLU A 216 -3.71 -1.35 -28.30
CA GLU A 216 -4.68 -1.48 -27.22
C GLU A 216 -3.97 -1.74 -25.88
N ARG A 217 -2.93 -2.59 -25.86
CA ARG A 217 -2.12 -2.85 -24.65
C ARG A 217 -1.46 -1.57 -24.14
N THR A 218 -0.80 -0.84 -25.05
CA THR A 218 -0.17 0.45 -24.74
C THR A 218 -1.20 1.44 -24.19
N SER A 219 -2.38 1.53 -24.83
CA SER A 219 -3.46 2.41 -24.36
C SER A 219 -3.96 2.03 -22.97
N ARG A 220 -4.26 0.76 -22.69
CA ARG A 220 -4.75 0.29 -21.38
C ARG A 220 -3.76 0.57 -20.27
N ILE A 221 -2.48 0.25 -20.48
CA ILE A 221 -1.43 0.49 -19.49
C ILE A 221 -1.25 1.98 -19.23
N HIS A 222 -1.26 2.82 -20.28
CA HIS A 222 -1.13 4.27 -20.12
C HIS A 222 -2.30 4.87 -19.33
N GLN A 223 -3.55 4.50 -19.66
CA GLN A 223 -4.72 5.00 -18.94
C GLN A 223 -4.75 4.52 -17.48
N ALA A 224 -4.37 3.26 -17.25
CA ALA A 224 -4.17 2.74 -15.89
C ALA A 224 -3.08 3.53 -15.14
N ALA A 225 -1.97 3.87 -15.80
CA ALA A 225 -0.92 4.68 -15.18
C ALA A 225 -1.42 6.09 -14.79
N ILE A 226 -2.26 6.72 -15.60
CA ILE A 226 -2.92 7.99 -15.27
C ILE A 226 -3.82 7.82 -14.03
N LEU A 227 -4.61 6.75 -13.99
CA LEU A 227 -5.49 6.46 -12.85
C LEU A 227 -4.72 6.19 -11.56
N PHE A 228 -3.62 5.44 -11.62
CA PHE A 228 -2.69 5.29 -10.50
C PHE A 228 -2.13 6.64 -10.04
N GLY A 229 -1.73 7.52 -10.97
CA GLY A 229 -1.27 8.87 -10.65
C GLY A 229 -2.34 9.76 -10.01
N LYS A 230 -3.62 9.48 -10.28
CA LYS A 230 -4.77 10.12 -9.65
C LYS A 230 -5.19 9.47 -8.32
N GLY A 231 -4.46 8.45 -7.85
CA GLY A 231 -4.75 7.76 -6.60
C GLY A 231 -5.84 6.68 -6.71
N TYR A 232 -6.19 6.23 -7.91
CA TYR A 232 -7.03 5.04 -8.09
C TYR A 232 -6.18 3.79 -8.20
N ARG A 233 -6.81 2.62 -8.13
CA ARG A 233 -6.14 1.32 -8.23
C ARG A 233 -6.71 0.49 -9.37
N PRO A 234 -6.21 0.69 -10.59
CA PRO A 234 -6.48 -0.22 -11.70
C PRO A 234 -6.15 -1.66 -11.34
N LEU A 235 -7.07 -2.57 -11.65
CA LEU A 235 -6.90 -4.02 -11.56
C LEU A 235 -7.16 -4.60 -12.96
N PHE A 236 -6.19 -5.33 -13.50
CA PHE A 236 -6.29 -5.90 -14.83
C PHE A 236 -7.04 -7.24 -14.77
N VAL A 237 -8.22 -7.31 -15.37
CA VAL A 237 -9.16 -8.44 -15.30
C VAL A 237 -9.70 -8.80 -16.68
N GLU A 238 -10.20 -10.02 -16.86
CA GLU A 238 -10.73 -10.46 -18.17
C GLU A 238 -11.94 -9.65 -18.65
N SER A 239 -12.72 -9.09 -17.72
CA SER A 239 -13.91 -8.29 -18.01
C SER A 239 -13.88 -7.01 -17.17
N GLY A 240 -13.57 -5.89 -17.82
CA GLY A 240 -13.42 -4.59 -17.17
C GLY A 240 -13.64 -3.43 -18.14
N LEU A 241 -13.23 -2.23 -17.74
CA LEU A 241 -13.34 -1.04 -18.57
C LEU A 241 -12.33 -1.07 -19.72
N ALA A 242 -12.79 -0.58 -20.86
CA ALA A 242 -12.06 -0.64 -22.12
C ALA A 242 -12.36 0.55 -23.03
N GLY A 243 -11.57 0.66 -24.09
CA GLY A 243 -11.64 1.66 -25.15
C GLY A 243 -11.83 3.08 -24.65
N GLU A 244 -12.83 3.72 -25.23
CA GLU A 244 -13.27 5.08 -24.93
C GLU A 244 -13.79 5.23 -23.49
N GLU A 245 -14.33 4.16 -22.89
CA GLU A 245 -14.85 4.23 -21.52
C GLU A 245 -13.73 4.41 -20.50
N LEU A 246 -12.64 3.65 -20.63
CA LEU A 246 -11.46 3.79 -19.78
C LEU A 246 -10.76 5.14 -20.01
N ASP A 247 -10.67 5.59 -21.26
CA ASP A 247 -10.09 6.90 -21.59
C ASP A 247 -10.90 8.05 -20.99
N ASN A 248 -12.24 8.00 -21.13
CA ASN A 248 -13.14 8.97 -20.50
C ASN A 248 -13.00 8.95 -18.97
N LEU A 249 -12.92 7.77 -18.36
CA LEU A 249 -12.69 7.65 -16.91
C LEU A 249 -11.37 8.30 -16.51
N ALA A 250 -10.28 7.93 -17.18
CA ALA A 250 -8.95 8.46 -16.89
C ALA A 250 -8.87 9.97 -17.13
N GLY A 251 -9.61 10.53 -18.10
CA GLY A 251 -9.70 11.97 -18.33
C GLY A 251 -10.56 12.71 -17.29
N GLN A 252 -11.72 12.18 -16.94
CA GLN A 252 -12.72 12.86 -16.11
C GLN A 252 -12.57 12.61 -14.60
N ALA A 253 -11.94 11.51 -14.19
CA ALA A 253 -11.72 11.22 -12.79
C ALA A 253 -10.91 12.35 -12.15
N GLY A 254 -11.43 12.93 -11.08
CA GLY A 254 -10.66 13.85 -10.24
C GLY A 254 -9.61 13.08 -9.44
N THR A 255 -8.60 13.77 -8.90
CA THR A 255 -7.64 13.15 -8.00
C THR A 255 -8.37 12.62 -6.76
N ASN A 256 -8.24 11.33 -6.47
CA ASN A 256 -8.81 10.72 -5.29
C ASN A 256 -8.05 11.20 -4.05
N ARG A 257 -8.62 12.17 -3.32
CA ARG A 257 -7.99 12.81 -2.15
C ARG A 257 -7.82 11.92 -0.93
N LEU A 258 -8.33 10.69 -0.94
CA LEU A 258 -7.90 9.67 0.04
C LEU A 258 -6.45 9.21 -0.21
N PHE A 259 -5.95 9.41 -1.42
CA PHE A 259 -4.58 9.11 -1.85
C PHE A 259 -3.82 10.35 -2.29
N ALA A 260 -4.51 11.46 -2.59
CA ALA A 260 -3.87 12.74 -2.86
C ALA A 260 -3.60 13.47 -1.54
N PHE A 261 -2.32 13.62 -1.21
CA PHE A 261 -1.88 14.44 -0.08
C PHE A 261 -2.47 15.86 -0.16
N PRO A 262 -2.71 16.52 0.98
CA PRO A 262 -3.18 17.90 0.98
C PRO A 262 -2.18 18.75 0.18
N ALA A 263 -2.68 19.36 -0.90
CA ALA A 263 -1.95 20.34 -1.71
C ALA A 263 -1.60 21.62 -0.94
N ASP A 264 -2.06 21.73 0.31
CA ASP A 264 -1.85 22.85 1.20
C ASP A 264 -0.62 22.62 2.08
N ALA A 265 0.41 23.43 1.85
CA ALA A 265 1.57 23.49 2.72
C ALA A 265 1.25 24.34 3.98
N PRO A 266 1.66 23.93 5.19
CA PRO A 266 2.37 22.69 5.52
C PRO A 266 1.46 21.46 5.64
N VAL A 267 2.00 20.26 5.42
CA VAL A 267 1.24 19.01 5.48
C VAL A 267 1.00 18.62 6.94
N VAL A 268 -0.27 18.59 7.36
CA VAL A 268 -0.67 18.31 8.75
C VAL A 268 -0.81 16.82 8.98
N LEU A 269 -0.04 16.22 9.90
CA LEU A 269 -0.08 14.75 10.13
C LEU A 269 -1.42 14.28 10.72
N THR A 270 -2.07 15.13 11.52
CA THR A 270 -3.41 14.84 12.07
C THR A 270 -4.51 15.01 11.03
N SER A 271 -4.21 15.42 9.79
CA SER A 271 -5.19 15.32 8.71
C SER A 271 -5.54 13.86 8.41
N ASP A 272 -4.62 12.92 8.64
CA ASP A 272 -4.89 11.49 8.66
C ASP A 272 -5.76 11.13 9.89
N PRO A 273 -6.99 10.60 9.69
CA PRO A 273 -7.85 10.17 10.79
C PRO A 273 -7.20 9.20 11.75
N ALA A 274 -6.30 8.33 11.27
CA ALA A 274 -5.58 7.38 12.11
C ALA A 274 -4.79 8.13 13.18
N ASN A 275 -4.19 9.28 12.86
CA ASN A 275 -3.32 10.05 13.75
C ASN A 275 -4.04 11.05 14.66
N ARG A 276 -5.37 11.13 14.62
CA ARG A 276 -6.15 12.07 15.44
C ARG A 276 -6.42 11.53 16.85
N GLY A 277 -6.53 12.48 17.79
CA GLY A 277 -7.12 12.26 19.12
C GLY A 277 -6.21 11.58 20.15
N VAL A 278 -6.77 11.48 21.36
CA VAL A 278 -6.10 10.91 22.54
C VAL A 278 -6.00 9.40 22.45
N ARG A 279 -4.77 8.88 22.56
CA ARG A 279 -4.48 7.46 22.62
C ARG A 279 -3.98 7.08 24.01
N ARG A 280 -4.49 5.96 24.55
CA ARG A 280 -4.04 5.37 25.81
C ARG A 280 -3.04 4.26 25.55
N PHE A 281 -1.97 4.19 26.34
CA PHE A 281 -0.94 3.19 26.19
C PHE A 281 -0.32 2.80 27.53
N GLY A 282 0.11 1.55 27.66
CA GLY A 282 0.90 1.08 28.80
C GLY A 282 2.38 1.37 28.58
N ARG A 283 3.01 0.61 27.68
CA ARG A 283 4.47 0.68 27.44
C ARG A 283 4.85 1.47 26.19
N ARG A 284 4.07 1.41 25.11
CA ARG A 284 4.41 2.02 23.83
C ARG A 284 3.17 2.47 23.07
N ILE A 285 3.30 3.57 22.34
CA ILE A 285 2.36 3.99 21.30
C ILE A 285 3.14 4.44 20.06
N ASN A 286 2.60 4.18 18.86
CA ASN A 286 3.18 4.59 17.58
C ASN A 286 2.17 5.36 16.73
N TRP A 287 2.59 6.47 16.13
CA TRP A 287 1.88 7.15 15.05
C TRP A 287 2.67 6.97 13.77
N ARG A 288 2.00 6.51 12.71
CA ARG A 288 2.59 6.29 11.40
C ARG A 288 1.95 7.25 10.41
N TYR A 289 2.76 7.89 9.58
CA TYR A 289 2.30 8.76 8.51
C TYR A 289 3.10 8.49 7.24
N SER A 290 2.41 8.18 6.15
CA SER A 290 3.04 7.96 4.85
C SER A 290 2.91 9.22 4.00
N TYR A 291 3.94 9.55 3.21
CA TYR A 291 3.91 10.66 2.25
C TYR A 291 4.75 10.37 1.00
N ASN A 292 4.47 11.08 -0.08
CA ASN A 292 5.24 10.99 -1.33
C ASN A 292 5.67 12.39 -1.77
N ASP A 293 6.99 12.63 -1.90
CA ASP A 293 7.50 13.94 -2.33
C ASP A 293 7.15 14.25 -3.81
N GLY A 294 6.91 13.23 -4.63
CA GLY A 294 6.44 13.39 -6.01
C GLY A 294 4.98 13.85 -6.12
N GLU A 295 4.20 13.77 -5.05
CA GLU A 295 2.82 14.26 -4.97
C GLU A 295 2.73 15.65 -4.32
N LEU A 296 3.85 16.20 -3.85
CA LEU A 296 3.91 17.57 -3.38
C LEU A 296 3.78 18.55 -4.56
N PRO A 297 3.34 19.80 -4.31
CA PRO A 297 3.34 20.85 -5.32
C PRO A 297 4.70 20.94 -6.03
N GLU A 298 4.68 21.18 -7.35
CA GLU A 298 5.86 21.06 -8.21
C GLU A 298 7.12 21.70 -7.60
N GLY A 299 8.19 20.90 -7.53
CA GLY A 299 9.50 21.35 -7.06
C GLY A 299 9.58 21.55 -5.55
N MET A 300 8.58 21.14 -4.76
CA MET A 300 8.69 21.09 -3.30
C MET A 300 9.16 19.71 -2.82
N VAL A 301 9.93 19.72 -1.74
CA VAL A 301 10.33 18.52 -0.99
C VAL A 301 10.12 18.75 0.49
N THR A 302 9.86 17.66 1.21
CA THR A 302 9.82 17.70 2.67
C THR A 302 11.21 18.01 3.24
N SER A 303 11.27 18.78 4.33
CA SER A 303 12.53 19.29 4.90
C SER A 303 12.65 19.15 6.41
N ALA A 304 11.54 19.14 7.11
CA ALA A 304 11.51 18.98 8.55
C ALA A 304 10.15 18.46 9.02
N LEU A 305 10.15 17.78 10.16
CA LEU A 305 8.96 17.50 10.96
C LEU A 305 8.93 18.46 12.16
N ASP A 306 7.90 19.29 12.23
CA ASP A 306 7.58 20.04 13.45
C ASP A 306 6.63 19.20 14.29
N LEU A 307 7.16 18.44 15.23
CA LEU A 307 6.43 17.55 16.14
C LEU A 307 5.86 18.33 17.34
N ARG A 308 4.54 18.20 17.53
CA ARG A 308 3.78 18.78 18.64
C ARG A 308 2.97 17.69 19.30
N LEU A 309 3.48 17.15 20.40
CA LEU A 309 2.83 16.07 21.14
C LEU A 309 2.38 16.56 22.52
N LEU A 310 1.19 16.16 22.94
CA LEU A 310 0.75 16.26 24.32
C LEU A 310 0.72 14.87 24.93
N ALA A 311 1.32 14.69 26.10
CA ALA A 311 1.31 13.45 26.86
C ALA A 311 0.86 13.75 28.30
N SER A 312 0.06 12.86 28.88
CA SER A 312 -0.29 12.95 30.31
C SER A 312 0.98 12.87 31.16
N PRO A 313 1.05 13.42 32.37
CA PRO A 313 2.17 13.16 33.27
C PRO A 313 2.37 11.65 33.50
N ALA A 314 3.62 11.20 33.50
CA ALA A 314 3.97 9.83 33.86
C ALA A 314 3.82 9.67 35.38
N ARG A 315 3.02 8.69 35.81
CA ARG A 315 2.93 8.36 37.24
C ARG A 315 4.28 7.82 37.72
N GLY A 316 4.75 8.31 38.87
CA GLY A 316 6.03 7.88 39.44
C GLY A 316 7.27 8.53 38.82
N GLY A 317 7.12 9.54 37.95
CA GLY A 317 8.24 10.27 37.36
C GLY A 317 9.06 9.44 36.36
N MET A 318 8.47 8.39 35.78
CA MET A 318 9.12 7.56 34.78
C MET A 318 9.41 8.36 33.51
N ASP A 319 10.65 8.28 33.06
CA ASP A 319 11.05 8.87 31.79
C ASP A 319 10.43 8.11 30.62
N ARG A 320 10.31 8.81 29.50
CA ARG A 320 9.80 8.26 28.25
C ARG A 320 10.85 8.35 27.19
N ASP A 321 10.86 7.43 26.25
CA ASP A 321 11.72 7.52 25.08
C ASP A 321 10.88 7.85 23.85
N LEU A 322 11.17 8.99 23.25
CA LEU A 322 10.59 9.44 21.98
C LEU A 322 11.57 9.07 20.85
N THR A 323 11.09 8.26 19.92
CA THR A 323 11.83 7.86 18.72
C THR A 323 11.06 8.30 17.49
N VAL A 324 11.77 8.88 16.52
CA VAL A 324 11.24 9.22 15.21
C VAL A 324 12.11 8.59 14.14
N THR A 325 11.50 7.83 13.23
CA THR A 325 12.17 7.18 12.10
C THR A 325 11.51 7.58 10.79
N LEU A 326 12.30 7.61 9.72
CA LEU A 326 11.84 7.76 8.33
C LEU A 326 12.40 6.60 7.51
N ASN A 327 11.54 5.83 6.86
CA ASN A 327 11.94 4.66 6.05
C ASN A 327 12.89 3.73 6.84
N ASP A 328 12.50 3.42 8.08
CA ASP A 328 13.27 2.63 9.05
C ASP A 328 14.66 3.21 9.42
N ARG A 329 14.95 4.47 9.07
CA ARG A 329 16.15 5.20 9.47
C ARG A 329 15.86 6.13 10.63
N LEU A 330 16.71 6.09 11.66
CA LEU A 330 16.58 6.94 12.84
C LEU A 330 16.81 8.42 12.52
N LEU A 331 15.81 9.25 12.77
CA LEU A 331 15.92 10.72 12.71
C LEU A 331 16.16 11.34 14.08
N LEU A 332 15.46 10.83 15.11
CA LEU A 332 15.56 11.31 16.49
C LEU A 332 15.38 10.15 17.45
N SER A 333 16.21 10.10 18.49
CA SER A 333 15.93 9.36 19.71
C SER A 333 16.25 10.26 20.89
N ARG A 334 15.29 10.43 21.80
CA ARG A 334 15.46 11.29 22.97
C ARG A 334 14.64 10.79 24.16
N ARG A 335 15.27 10.84 25.33
CA ARG A 335 14.59 10.70 26.62
C ARG A 335 13.83 11.97 27.00
N VAL A 336 12.56 11.82 27.34
CA VAL A 336 11.59 12.85 27.69
C VAL A 336 11.24 12.67 29.16
N PRO A 337 11.43 13.70 30.01
CA PRO A 337 11.05 13.64 31.42
C PRO A 337 9.58 13.27 31.61
N GLY A 338 9.30 12.45 32.62
CA GLY A 338 7.93 11.98 32.90
C GLY A 338 6.92 13.09 33.22
N ASP A 339 7.38 14.22 33.74
CA ASP A 339 6.57 15.41 34.06
C ASP A 339 6.37 16.34 32.85
N MET A 340 7.06 16.10 31.73
CA MET A 340 6.92 16.89 30.52
C MET A 340 5.63 16.52 29.80
N GLU A 341 4.62 17.39 29.94
CA GLU A 341 3.33 17.20 29.26
C GLU A 341 3.39 17.58 27.78
N ARG A 342 4.05 18.69 27.44
CA ARG A 342 4.09 19.19 26.07
C ARG A 342 5.46 19.02 25.46
N ILE A 343 5.51 18.24 24.38
CA ILE A 343 6.74 17.95 23.65
C ILE A 343 6.70 18.73 22.34
N ASN A 344 7.68 19.61 22.21
CA ASN A 344 7.84 20.52 21.09
C ASN A 344 9.21 20.27 20.45
N GLN A 345 9.23 19.70 19.25
CA GLN A 345 10.48 19.34 18.60
C GLN A 345 10.40 19.64 17.10
N SER A 346 11.43 20.30 16.56
CA SER A 346 11.62 20.38 15.11
C SER A 346 12.76 19.41 14.75
N ILE A 347 12.52 18.56 13.75
CA ILE A 347 13.42 17.49 13.33
C ILE A 347 13.72 17.72 11.85
N VAL A 348 14.99 17.97 11.53
CA VAL A 348 15.42 18.10 10.13
C VAL A 348 15.33 16.73 9.45
N ILE A 349 14.77 16.70 8.24
CA ILE A 349 14.72 15.51 7.41
C ILE A 349 15.76 15.66 6.30
N PRO A 350 16.85 14.87 6.30
CA PRO A 350 17.88 14.94 5.27
C PRO A 350 17.35 14.49 3.90
N ALA A 351 17.68 15.26 2.85
CA ALA A 351 17.27 14.97 1.46
C ALA A 351 17.59 13.53 1.01
N GLY A 352 18.74 12.99 1.41
CA GLY A 352 19.17 11.64 1.04
C GLY A 352 18.41 10.49 1.72
N LEU A 353 17.53 10.77 2.69
CA LEU A 353 16.68 9.75 3.33
C LEU A 353 15.30 9.63 2.67
N HIS A 354 14.97 10.54 1.76
CA HIS A 354 13.72 10.51 1.02
C HIS A 354 13.75 9.38 -0.02
N GLY A 355 12.73 8.55 0.03
CA GLY A 355 12.33 7.67 -1.05
C GLY A 355 11.23 8.31 -1.88
N TRP A 356 10.69 7.54 -2.81
CA TRP A 356 9.45 7.92 -3.49
C TRP A 356 8.26 7.83 -2.52
N ASP A 357 8.05 6.66 -1.94
CA ASP A 357 7.14 6.46 -0.82
C ASP A 357 7.93 6.59 0.47
N ASN A 358 7.45 7.44 1.38
CA ASN A 358 8.09 7.74 2.63
C ASN A 358 7.19 7.36 3.79
N THR A 359 7.71 6.64 4.77
CA THR A 359 6.99 6.30 6.00
C THR A 359 7.69 6.92 7.19
N LEU A 360 6.99 7.83 7.86
CA LEU A 360 7.40 8.44 9.11
C LEU A 360 6.72 7.70 10.27
N ASP A 361 7.52 7.20 11.20
CA ASP A 361 7.04 6.57 12.44
C ASP A 361 7.47 7.41 13.65
N ILE A 362 6.52 7.70 14.53
CA ILE A 362 6.71 8.45 15.77
C ILE A 362 6.31 7.52 16.91
N THR A 363 7.29 7.02 17.64
CA THR A 363 7.08 6.11 18.76
C THR A 363 7.36 6.81 20.08
N LEU A 364 6.41 6.73 21.01
CA LEU A 364 6.61 7.12 22.40
C LEU A 364 6.55 5.86 23.26
N SER A 365 7.63 5.56 23.98
CA SER A 365 7.69 4.45 24.93
C SER A 365 7.82 4.98 26.36
N ALA A 366 7.18 4.33 27.31
CA ALA A 366 7.43 4.52 28.74
C ALA A 366 8.38 3.41 29.19
N ASP A 367 9.56 3.79 29.68
CA ASP A 367 10.55 2.86 30.22
C ASP A 367 10.64 3.08 31.74
N ASP A 368 10.53 2.00 32.51
CA ASP A 368 10.72 2.04 33.97
C ASP A 368 12.18 1.76 34.37
N GLY A 369 13.06 1.53 33.39
CA GLY A 369 14.48 1.24 33.59
C GLY A 369 14.74 -0.10 34.29
N ALA A 370 13.70 -0.89 34.56
CA ALA A 370 13.78 -2.15 35.28
C ALA A 370 13.36 -3.29 34.34
N THR A 371 14.32 -3.84 33.61
CA THR A 371 14.15 -5.01 32.72
C THR A 371 13.61 -6.28 33.40
N GLN A 372 13.28 -6.25 34.70
CA GLN A 372 12.90 -7.40 35.52
C GLN A 372 11.67 -7.21 36.42
N ARG A 373 10.91 -6.10 36.36
CA ARG A 373 9.65 -5.98 37.13
C ARG A 373 8.44 -6.10 36.24
N CYS A 374 7.96 -7.34 36.16
CA CYS A 374 6.64 -7.68 35.68
C CYS A 374 5.62 -7.03 36.64
N GLY A 375 5.01 -5.94 36.20
CA GLY A 375 4.05 -5.16 36.98
C GLY A 375 3.20 -4.28 36.07
N GLU A 376 1.98 -3.96 36.52
CA GLU A 376 1.07 -3.07 35.81
C GLU A 376 1.71 -1.70 35.59
N VAL A 377 2.14 -1.40 34.36
CA VAL A 377 2.48 -0.02 33.97
C VAL A 377 1.18 0.76 33.93
N ALA A 378 1.05 1.75 34.81
CA ALA A 378 -0.14 2.60 34.84
C ALA A 378 -0.37 3.22 33.45
N PRO A 379 -1.58 3.10 32.87
CA PRO A 379 -1.83 3.56 31.52
C PRO A 379 -1.59 5.07 31.42
N SER A 380 -0.75 5.47 30.49
CA SER A 380 -0.52 6.86 30.08
C SER A 380 -1.41 7.21 28.89
N SER A 381 -1.56 8.49 28.62
CA SER A 381 -2.26 8.99 27.44
C SER A 381 -1.38 9.95 26.66
N ALA A 382 -1.48 9.97 25.35
CA ALA A 382 -0.81 10.94 24.49
C ALA A 382 -1.60 11.21 23.21
N GLU A 383 -1.40 12.39 22.62
CA GLU A 383 -1.99 12.80 21.34
C GLU A 383 -1.01 13.64 20.53
N LEU A 384 -1.06 13.49 19.20
CA LEU A 384 -0.48 14.45 18.28
C LEU A 384 -1.41 15.66 18.17
N LEU A 385 -0.84 16.84 18.28
CA LEU A 385 -1.57 18.09 18.13
C LEU A 385 -1.69 18.50 16.65
N PRO A 386 -2.71 19.28 16.25
CA PRO A 386 -2.90 19.74 14.87
C PRO A 386 -1.71 20.52 14.29
N GLU A 387 -0.87 21.10 15.13
CA GLU A 387 0.35 21.79 14.72
C GLU A 387 1.52 20.84 14.45
N THR A 388 1.30 19.52 14.52
CA THR A 388 2.26 18.54 14.03
C THR A 388 2.24 18.51 12.51
N VAL A 389 3.29 19.05 11.88
CA VAL A 389 3.32 19.28 10.44
C VAL A 389 4.65 18.90 9.79
N LEU A 390 4.60 18.46 8.53
CA LEU A 390 5.77 18.40 7.65
C LEU A 390 5.96 19.74 6.96
N ARG A 391 7.16 20.29 7.10
CA ARG A 391 7.58 21.52 6.44
C ARG A 391 8.11 21.23 5.05
N LEU A 392 7.58 21.94 4.08
CA LEU A 392 8.03 21.88 2.70
C LEU A 392 9.03 22.99 2.39
N ARG A 393 9.92 22.74 1.44
CA ARG A 393 10.83 23.74 0.85
C ARG A 393 11.01 23.45 -0.64
N PRO A 394 11.41 24.44 -1.45
CA PRO A 394 11.84 24.19 -2.82
C PRO A 394 13.03 23.21 -2.85
N ALA A 395 13.00 22.27 -3.78
CA ALA A 395 14.07 21.33 -4.06
C ALA A 395 15.28 22.06 -4.66
N ALA A 396 16.46 21.87 -4.09
CA ALA A 396 17.70 22.25 -4.75
C ALA A 396 18.14 21.16 -5.73
N GLU A 397 19.05 21.51 -6.65
CA GLU A 397 19.55 20.63 -7.71
C GLU A 397 20.20 19.32 -7.19
N GLY A 398 20.70 19.32 -5.95
CA GLY A 398 21.23 18.14 -5.26
C GLY A 398 20.23 17.39 -4.36
N ASP A 399 19.02 17.91 -4.19
CA ASP A 399 17.97 17.27 -3.40
C ASP A 399 17.09 16.33 -4.23
N LEU A 400 17.12 16.48 -5.56
CA LEU A 400 16.31 15.67 -6.46
C LEU A 400 16.96 14.30 -6.64
N GLY A 401 16.32 13.28 -6.08
CA GLY A 401 16.69 11.89 -6.34
C GLY A 401 16.61 11.53 -7.83
N PRO A 402 17.30 10.45 -8.25
CA PRO A 402 17.31 9.92 -9.62
C PRO A 402 15.93 9.90 -10.32
N LEU A 403 14.88 9.50 -9.60
CA LEU A 403 13.52 9.37 -10.13
C LEU A 403 12.87 10.73 -10.42
N LEU A 404 13.05 11.73 -9.55
CA LEU A 404 12.53 13.08 -9.77
C LEU A 404 13.22 13.77 -10.96
N GLN A 405 14.53 13.57 -11.11
CA GLN A 405 15.27 14.06 -12.29
C GLN A 405 14.72 13.46 -13.58
N LEU A 406 14.48 12.14 -13.57
CA LEU A 406 13.91 11.44 -14.73
C LEU A 406 12.51 11.94 -15.07
N ARG A 407 11.62 12.09 -14.08
CA ARG A 407 10.25 12.61 -14.30
C ARG A 407 10.27 14.00 -14.94
N ARG A 408 11.12 14.90 -14.43
CA ARG A 408 11.27 16.24 -15.02
C ARG A 408 11.70 16.17 -16.48
N ALA A 409 12.72 15.36 -16.78
CA ALA A 409 13.18 15.17 -18.17
C ALA A 409 12.08 14.61 -19.07
N LEU A 410 11.26 13.68 -18.58
CA LEU A 410 10.13 13.13 -19.34
C LEU A 410 9.02 14.17 -19.56
N SER A 411 8.70 14.98 -18.56
CA SER A 411 7.72 16.08 -18.71
C SER A 411 8.19 17.14 -19.71
N GLU A 412 9.50 17.42 -19.77
CA GLU A 412 10.08 18.38 -20.72
C GLU A 412 10.09 17.83 -22.16
N ALA A 413 10.13 16.52 -22.36
CA ALA A 413 10.07 15.88 -23.68
C ALA A 413 8.67 15.96 -24.32
N GLY A 414 7.61 16.09 -23.51
CA GLY A 414 6.21 16.25 -23.96
C GLY A 414 5.57 15.00 -24.59
N GLN A 415 6.16 14.45 -25.66
CA GLN A 415 5.67 13.26 -26.36
C GLN A 415 6.65 12.09 -26.22
N ILE A 416 6.15 10.96 -25.75
CA ILE A 416 6.96 9.80 -25.37
C ILE A 416 6.48 8.56 -26.11
N THR A 417 7.42 7.84 -26.73
CA THR A 417 7.13 6.54 -27.35
C THR A 417 7.00 5.48 -26.27
N LEU A 418 5.84 4.83 -26.14
CA LEU A 418 5.61 3.76 -25.16
C LEU A 418 5.55 2.39 -25.87
N GLU A 419 6.55 1.56 -25.61
CA GLU A 419 6.71 0.22 -26.19
C GLU A 419 6.37 -0.83 -25.12
N VAL A 420 5.48 -1.75 -25.46
CA VAL A 420 4.91 -2.76 -24.55
C VAL A 420 5.00 -4.13 -25.20
N ASP A 421 5.72 -5.05 -24.58
CA ASP A 421 5.81 -6.44 -25.01
C ASP A 421 4.59 -7.26 -24.54
N GLU A 422 4.60 -8.57 -24.78
CA GLU A 422 3.61 -9.47 -24.17
C GLU A 422 3.77 -9.51 -22.65
N LEU A 423 2.74 -9.04 -21.94
CA LEU A 423 2.68 -8.98 -20.48
C LEU A 423 1.49 -9.79 -19.95
N THR A 424 1.68 -10.42 -18.81
CA THR A 424 0.56 -10.95 -18.01
C THR A 424 -0.26 -9.80 -17.41
N ALA A 425 -1.48 -10.08 -16.93
CA ALA A 425 -2.30 -9.05 -16.26
C ALA A 425 -1.56 -8.45 -15.03
N VAL A 426 -0.86 -9.29 -14.28
CA VAL A 426 -0.06 -8.88 -13.11
C VAL A 426 1.10 -7.98 -13.52
N ASP A 427 1.83 -8.35 -14.58
CA ASP A 427 2.92 -7.53 -15.10
C ASP A 427 2.43 -6.21 -15.67
N ALA A 428 1.25 -6.20 -16.33
CA ALA A 428 0.63 -4.99 -16.85
C ALA A 428 0.22 -4.02 -15.73
N GLU A 429 -0.31 -4.54 -14.61
CA GLU A 429 -0.61 -3.73 -13.43
C GLU A 429 0.65 -3.11 -12.83
N ALA A 430 1.69 -3.94 -12.60
CA ALA A 430 2.95 -3.48 -12.08
C ALA A 430 3.63 -2.45 -13.01
N ALA A 431 3.49 -2.63 -14.32
CA ALA A 431 4.00 -1.70 -15.32
C ALA A 431 3.25 -0.37 -15.32
N ALA A 432 1.92 -0.40 -15.26
CA ALA A 432 1.09 0.80 -15.12
C ALA A 432 1.43 1.56 -13.82
N ARG A 433 1.66 0.83 -12.72
CA ARG A 433 2.09 1.40 -11.45
C ARG A 433 3.46 2.06 -11.57
N LEU A 434 4.46 1.42 -12.19
CA LEU A 434 5.77 2.02 -12.45
C LEU A 434 5.66 3.25 -13.37
N LEU A 435 4.80 3.21 -14.38
CA LEU A 435 4.57 4.32 -15.30
C LEU A 435 3.97 5.54 -14.60
N ALA A 436 3.02 5.32 -13.70
CA ALA A 436 2.47 6.38 -12.85
C ALA A 436 3.57 7.09 -12.05
N ARG A 437 4.55 6.31 -11.56
CA ARG A 437 5.66 6.78 -10.72
C ARG A 437 6.70 7.59 -11.50
N VAL A 438 6.84 7.35 -12.80
CA VAL A 438 7.66 8.21 -13.70
C VAL A 438 6.86 9.40 -14.27
N GLY A 439 5.61 9.59 -13.85
CA GLY A 439 4.79 10.74 -14.20
C GLY A 439 4.01 10.59 -15.51
N ALA A 440 3.47 9.40 -15.82
CA ALA A 440 2.68 9.17 -17.03
C ALA A 440 1.53 10.17 -17.29
N ALA A 441 0.99 10.77 -16.23
CA ALA A 441 -0.03 11.82 -16.36
C ALA A 441 0.47 13.14 -16.94
N ASP A 442 1.79 13.37 -16.94
CA ASP A 442 2.42 14.64 -17.30
C ASP A 442 2.88 14.68 -18.78
N TRP A 443 2.70 13.59 -19.54
CA TRP A 443 3.15 13.49 -20.94
C TRP A 443 2.18 12.71 -21.82
N VAL A 444 2.34 12.85 -23.14
CA VAL A 444 1.48 12.19 -24.13
C VAL A 444 2.17 10.94 -24.67
N ALA A 445 1.57 9.77 -24.44
CA ALA A 445 2.02 8.52 -25.03
C ALA A 445 1.77 8.50 -26.55
N ALA A 446 2.79 8.08 -27.30
CA ALA A 446 2.74 7.87 -28.73
C ALA A 446 3.20 6.45 -29.08
N ALA A 447 2.64 5.87 -30.12
CA ALA A 447 3.11 4.56 -30.62
C ALA A 447 4.47 4.67 -31.33
N SER A 448 4.83 5.85 -31.83
CA SER A 448 6.14 6.10 -32.46
C SER A 448 6.46 7.59 -32.52
N GLY A 449 7.73 7.94 -32.71
CA GLY A 449 8.18 9.30 -33.03
C GLY A 449 8.28 10.27 -31.84
N GLY A 450 8.11 9.81 -30.60
CA GLY A 450 8.37 10.61 -29.41
C GLY A 450 9.86 10.92 -29.20
N GLU A 451 10.16 12.04 -28.54
CA GLU A 451 11.54 12.48 -28.28
C GLU A 451 12.26 11.60 -27.25
N ALA A 452 11.48 11.11 -26.28
CA ALA A 452 11.88 10.08 -25.33
C ALA A 452 11.17 8.76 -25.66
N ARG A 453 11.76 7.64 -25.21
CA ARG A 453 11.18 6.30 -25.31
C ARG A 453 11.13 5.64 -23.95
N VAL A 454 10.02 4.98 -23.65
CA VAL A 454 9.85 4.10 -22.50
C VAL A 454 9.48 2.72 -23.02
N HIS A 455 10.31 1.72 -22.72
CA HIS A 455 10.07 0.31 -23.07
C HIS A 455 9.83 -0.48 -21.79
N ILE A 456 8.70 -1.17 -21.71
CA ILE A 456 8.34 -2.04 -20.59
C ILE A 456 8.97 -3.41 -20.82
N LEU A 457 9.91 -3.79 -19.96
CA LEU A 457 10.65 -5.04 -20.02
C LEU A 457 10.18 -6.01 -18.93
N SER A 458 10.07 -7.31 -19.25
CA SER A 458 9.74 -8.37 -18.30
C SER A 458 10.76 -9.51 -18.31
N GLY A 459 10.93 -10.18 -17.17
CA GLY A 459 11.70 -11.41 -16.98
C GLY A 459 13.09 -11.43 -17.64
N ALA A 460 13.21 -12.23 -18.69
CA ALA A 460 14.47 -12.46 -19.39
C ALA A 460 14.99 -11.20 -20.11
N ASP A 461 14.11 -10.33 -20.59
CA ASP A 461 14.48 -9.15 -21.37
C ASP A 461 15.11 -8.06 -20.51
N VAL A 462 14.67 -7.94 -19.24
CA VAL A 462 15.33 -7.12 -18.23
C VAL A 462 16.77 -7.60 -18.04
N SER A 463 16.94 -8.91 -17.86
CA SER A 463 18.25 -9.53 -17.62
C SER A 463 19.20 -9.32 -18.82
N ALA A 464 18.68 -9.48 -20.04
CA ALA A 464 19.43 -9.27 -21.27
C ALA A 464 19.86 -7.80 -21.42
N THR A 465 18.96 -6.86 -21.14
CA THR A 465 19.23 -5.42 -21.23
C THR A 465 20.29 -5.00 -20.21
N VAL A 466 20.16 -5.42 -18.95
CA VAL A 466 21.15 -5.13 -17.90
C VAL A 466 22.52 -5.73 -18.25
N SER A 467 22.55 -6.96 -18.79
CA SER A 467 23.80 -7.63 -19.16
C SER A 467 24.50 -6.99 -20.36
N SER A 468 23.73 -6.37 -21.27
CA SER A 468 24.30 -5.66 -22.41
C SER A 468 25.00 -4.35 -22.05
N GLY A 469 24.84 -3.87 -20.79
CA GLY A 469 25.52 -2.69 -20.26
C GLY A 469 24.96 -1.35 -20.76
N GLY A 470 23.85 -1.37 -21.50
CA GLY A 470 23.24 -0.17 -22.06
C GLY A 470 24.10 0.55 -23.08
N ASP A 471 23.57 1.67 -23.59
CA ASP A 471 24.33 2.59 -24.42
C ASP A 471 25.29 3.43 -23.54
N ALA A 472 26.57 3.46 -23.90
CA ALA A 472 27.63 4.19 -23.20
C ALA A 472 27.42 5.72 -23.16
N THR A 473 26.37 6.21 -23.82
CA THR A 473 25.96 7.62 -23.80
C THR A 473 25.37 8.08 -22.46
N GLY A 474 25.02 7.16 -21.55
CA GLY A 474 24.41 7.49 -20.25
C GLY A 474 22.97 8.04 -20.36
N ARG A 475 22.33 7.84 -21.51
CA ARG A 475 20.97 8.34 -21.80
C ARG A 475 19.86 7.39 -21.36
N GLN A 476 20.25 6.18 -20.94
CA GLN A 476 19.34 5.12 -20.58
C GLN A 476 19.23 5.00 -19.06
N TRP A 477 17.99 4.92 -18.61
CA TRP A 477 17.61 4.73 -17.22
C TRP A 477 16.82 3.44 -17.10
N LEU A 478 17.08 2.70 -16.04
CA LEU A 478 16.30 1.57 -15.62
C LEU A 478 15.47 1.97 -14.40
N VAL A 479 14.15 1.84 -14.51
CA VAL A 479 13.21 2.11 -13.41
C VAL A 479 12.54 0.81 -13.01
N TYR A 480 12.60 0.43 -11.74
CA TYR A 480 12.08 -0.84 -11.25
C TYR A 480 11.69 -0.78 -9.79
N LEU A 481 10.98 -1.81 -9.31
CA LEU A 481 10.67 -2.00 -7.88
C LEU A 481 11.80 -2.78 -7.21
N GLU A 482 12.35 -2.26 -6.11
CA GLU A 482 13.37 -2.98 -5.34
C GLU A 482 12.77 -4.13 -4.54
N ALA A 483 13.30 -5.34 -4.75
CA ALA A 483 12.87 -6.53 -4.04
C ALA A 483 13.11 -6.40 -2.52
N GLY A 484 12.09 -6.67 -1.71
CA GLY A 484 12.16 -6.66 -0.25
C GLY A 484 12.00 -5.28 0.41
N SER A 485 11.99 -4.20 -0.36
CA SER A 485 11.44 -2.92 0.07
C SER A 485 9.92 -2.93 -0.16
N ASN A 486 9.13 -2.14 0.57
CA ASN A 486 7.67 -2.05 0.40
C ASN A 486 7.24 -1.42 -0.95
N GLY A 487 7.76 -1.92 -2.07
CA GLY A 487 7.52 -1.38 -3.41
C GLY A 487 8.27 -0.09 -3.71
N THR A 488 9.46 0.13 -3.12
CA THR A 488 10.25 1.34 -3.42
C THR A 488 10.67 1.33 -4.89
N VAL A 489 10.28 2.39 -5.60
CA VAL A 489 10.67 2.60 -7.00
C VAL A 489 12.07 3.17 -7.05
N ILE A 490 12.96 2.48 -7.74
CA ILE A 490 14.33 2.91 -7.98
C ILE A 490 14.46 3.30 -9.44
N ALA A 491 14.99 4.49 -9.69
CA ALA A 491 15.53 4.89 -10.99
C ALA A 491 17.05 4.90 -10.93
N ARG A 492 17.71 4.24 -11.88
CA ARG A 492 19.18 4.24 -12.01
C ARG A 492 19.57 4.41 -13.47
N ARG A 493 20.71 5.05 -13.71
CA ARG A 493 21.31 5.06 -15.05
C ARG A 493 21.92 3.69 -15.34
N LEU A 494 21.79 3.23 -16.58
CA LEU A 494 22.20 1.88 -16.98
C LEU A 494 23.73 1.71 -17.05
N ASP A 495 24.48 2.82 -17.09
CA ASP A 495 25.94 2.86 -16.92
C ASP A 495 26.40 2.48 -15.49
N ASN A 496 25.46 2.40 -14.55
CA ASN A 496 25.65 1.88 -13.20
C ASN A 496 24.53 0.86 -12.86
N PRO A 497 24.57 -0.35 -13.47
CA PRO A 497 23.50 -1.32 -13.34
C PRO A 497 23.33 -1.80 -11.89
N PRO A 498 22.15 -2.34 -11.55
CA PRO A 498 21.92 -2.91 -10.22
C PRO A 498 22.93 -4.00 -9.88
N LEU A 499 23.47 -3.95 -8.67
CA LEU A 499 24.28 -5.03 -8.10
C LEU A 499 23.33 -6.07 -7.52
N GLY A 500 23.00 -7.13 -8.27
CA GLY A 500 22.14 -8.21 -7.77
C GLY A 500 21.35 -8.95 -8.85
N GLN A 501 20.32 -9.69 -8.42
CA GLN A 501 19.38 -10.35 -9.31
C GLN A 501 18.54 -9.26 -10.03
N PRO A 502 18.39 -9.33 -11.37
CA PRO A 502 17.59 -8.36 -12.11
C PRO A 502 16.13 -8.42 -11.65
N PRO A 503 15.43 -7.27 -11.65
CA PRO A 503 14.02 -7.24 -11.28
C PRO A 503 13.18 -8.01 -12.30
N ALA A 504 12.05 -8.54 -11.87
CA ALA A 504 11.12 -9.26 -12.76
C ALA A 504 10.48 -8.34 -13.82
N LEU A 505 10.35 -7.05 -13.52
CA LEU A 505 9.79 -6.03 -14.40
C LEU A 505 10.58 -4.73 -14.26
N ALA A 506 10.83 -4.06 -15.38
CA ALA A 506 11.48 -2.74 -15.39
C ALA A 506 10.99 -1.88 -16.55
N LEU A 507 11.10 -0.56 -16.40
CA LEU A 507 11.00 0.39 -17.49
C LEU A 507 12.41 0.75 -17.94
N LEU A 508 12.70 0.56 -19.22
CA LEU A 508 13.87 1.13 -19.87
C LEU A 508 13.49 2.47 -20.48
N VAL A 509 13.99 3.55 -19.88
CA VAL A 509 13.72 4.92 -20.32
C VAL A 509 14.93 5.47 -21.07
N THR A 510 14.74 5.87 -22.32
CA THR A 510 15.78 6.47 -23.16
C THR A 510 15.45 7.94 -23.42
N LEU A 511 16.31 8.84 -22.95
CA LEU A 511 16.14 10.28 -23.10
C LEU A 511 16.86 10.83 -24.35
N PRO A 512 16.39 11.94 -24.95
CA PRO A 512 17.12 12.68 -25.97
C PRO A 512 18.42 13.29 -25.38
N SER A 513 19.46 13.47 -26.20
CA SER A 513 20.78 13.96 -25.71
C SER A 513 20.67 15.31 -24.99
N ALA A 514 19.71 16.15 -25.38
CA ALA A 514 19.48 17.46 -24.77
C ALA A 514 18.95 17.39 -23.33
N LEU A 515 18.29 16.29 -22.95
CA LEU A 515 17.64 16.11 -21.64
C LEU A 515 18.38 15.13 -20.73
N ALA A 516 19.49 14.54 -21.18
CA ALA A 516 20.20 13.49 -20.45
C ALA A 516 21.03 13.97 -19.24
N GLY A 517 21.00 15.27 -18.93
CA GLY A 517 21.77 15.91 -17.85
C GLY A 517 23.28 15.92 -18.09
N PRO A 518 24.05 16.78 -17.39
CA PRO A 518 25.51 16.71 -17.41
C PRO A 518 25.96 15.37 -16.84
N GLN A 519 26.85 14.66 -17.54
CA GLN A 519 27.49 13.46 -16.99
C GLN A 519 28.16 13.84 -15.67
N LEU A 520 27.72 13.23 -14.57
CA LEU A 520 28.49 13.22 -13.33
C LEU A 520 29.86 12.63 -13.71
N GLN A 521 30.87 13.50 -13.84
CA GLN A 521 32.25 13.07 -13.97
C GLN A 521 32.57 12.30 -12.69
N THR A 522 32.47 10.98 -12.75
CA THR A 522 33.00 10.09 -11.73
C THR A 522 34.43 10.52 -11.49
N GLY A 523 34.68 11.02 -10.27
CA GLY A 523 35.93 11.68 -9.91
C GLY A 523 37.13 10.90 -10.42
N GLN A 524 37.99 11.60 -11.15
CA GLN A 524 39.38 11.21 -11.24
C GLN A 524 39.86 10.93 -9.82
N SER A 525 40.20 9.67 -9.56
CA SER A 525 41.03 9.28 -8.43
C SER A 525 42.24 10.22 -8.40
N ALA A 526 42.27 11.09 -7.40
CA ALA A 526 43.45 11.88 -7.11
C ALA A 526 44.61 10.92 -6.75
N PRO A 527 45.84 11.19 -7.20
CA PRO A 527 46.99 10.30 -7.02
C PRO A 527 47.41 10.10 -5.56
#